data_AF-A0A1Z5HWT6-F1
#
_entry.id   AF-A0A1Z5HWT6-F1
#
_cell.length_a   1.000
_cell.length_b   1.000
_cell.length_c   1.000
_cell.angle_alpha   90.00
_cell.angle_beta   90.00
_cell.angle_gamma   90.00
#
_symmetry.space_group_name_H-M   'P 1'
#
loop_
_entity.id
_entity.type
_entity.pdbx_description
1 polymer ?
#
loop_
_entity_poly.entity_id
_entity_poly.type
_entity_poly.pdbx_seq_one_letter_code
_entity_poly.pdbx_strand_id
1 'polypeptide(L)' 'MKADNDYQKLLQMAKQLDLAQQLRLIEELALSIRRQAEVSPRRSILELQGVGQEIWKEIDVTKHVEEERASWDG' A
#
# COMPACT_ATOMS: atom_id res chain seq x y z
N MET A 1 28.64 6.63 -1.94
CA MET A 1 29.33 7.65 -2.77
C MET A 1 29.07 7.51 -4.27
N LYS A 2 29.10 6.33 -4.91
CA LYS A 2 28.87 6.21 -6.37
C LYS A 2 27.42 6.53 -6.79
N ALA A 3 26.44 5.97 -6.08
CA ALA A 3 25.02 6.17 -6.35
C ALA A 3 24.55 7.64 -6.22
N ASP A 4 25.07 8.38 -5.24
CA ASP A 4 24.72 9.80 -5.06
C ASP A 4 25.24 10.68 -6.21
N ASN A 5 26.42 10.34 -6.74
CA ASN A 5 27.00 11.04 -7.88
C ASN A 5 26.20 10.76 -9.16
N ASP A 6 25.78 9.51 -9.36
CA ASP A 6 24.96 9.11 -10.51
C ASP A 6 23.57 9.78 -10.46
N TYR A 7 22.95 9.87 -9.27
CA TYR A 7 21.69 10.59 -9.07
C TYR A 7 21.80 12.07 -9.43
N GLN A 8 22.83 12.76 -8.94
CA GLN A 8 23.04 14.18 -9.22
C GLN A 8 23.27 14.42 -10.72
N LYS A 9 24.01 13.54 -11.40
CA LYS A 9 24.23 13.61 -12.84
C LYS A 9 22.92 13.49 -13.62
N LEU A 10 22.09 12.51 -13.29
CA LEU A 10 20.78 12.32 -13.92
C LEU A 10 19.85 13.51 -13.68
N LEU A 11 19.85 14.08 -12.48
CA LEU A 11 19.07 15.28 -12.17
C LEU A 11 19.52 16.48 -13.01
N GLN A 12 20.82 16.68 -13.21
CA GLN A 12 21.32 17.75 -14.07
C GLN A 12 20.93 17.54 -15.53
N MET A 13 21.01 16.30 -16.03
CA MET A 13 20.57 15.97 -17.39
C MET A 13 19.06 16.22 -17.59
N ALA A 14 18.23 15.85 -16.61
CA ALA A 14 16.79 16.11 -16.66
C ALA A 14 16.47 17.62 -16.69
N LYS A 15 17.23 18.44 -15.94
CA LYS A 15 17.07 19.91 -15.94
C LYS A 15 17.46 20.58 -17.26
N GLN A 16 18.29 19.94 -18.07
CA GLN A 16 18.69 20.46 -19.39
C GLN A 16 17.66 20.21 -20.50
N LEU A 17 16.67 19.35 -20.25
CA LEU A 17 15.56 19.09 -21.16
C LEU A 17 14.64 20.31 -21.25
N ASP A 18 13.95 20.46 -22.39
CA ASP A 18 12.87 21.45 -22.50
C ASP A 18 11.65 21.08 -21.64
N LEU A 19 10.73 22.03 -21.44
CA LEU A 19 9.56 21.82 -20.57
C LEU A 19 8.69 20.62 -21.00
N ALA A 20 8.50 20.39 -22.30
CA ALA A 20 7.68 19.29 -22.78
C ALA A 20 8.36 17.94 -22.53
N GLN A 21 9.67 17.87 -22.74
CA GLN A 21 10.49 16.70 -22.45
C GLN A 21 10.56 16.40 -20.96
N GLN A 22 10.67 17.43 -20.10
CA GLN A 22 10.63 17.27 -18.64
C GLN A 22 9.29 16.68 -18.19
N LEU A 23 8.17 17.20 -18.70
CA LEU A 23 6.84 16.70 -18.37
C LEU A 23 6.66 15.24 -18.81
N ARG A 24 7.11 14.90 -20.02
CA ARG A 24 7.09 13.52 -20.52
C ARG A 24 7.92 12.58 -19.66
N LEU A 25 9.11 13.00 -19.25
CA LEU A 25 9.97 12.21 -18.37
C LEU A 25 9.30 11.94 -17.01
N ILE A 26 8.63 12.94 -16.44
CA ILE A 26 7.87 12.79 -15.19
C ILE A 26 6.75 11.76 -15.37
N GLU A 27 6.01 11.83 -16.47
CA GLU A 27 4.93 10.89 -16.77
C GLU A 27 5.45 9.44 -16.88
N GLU A 28 6.49 9.21 -17.66
CA GLU A 28 7.08 7.88 -17.87
C GLU A 28 7.62 7.29 -16.55
N LEU A 29 8.30 8.10 -15.73
CA LEU A 29 8.80 7.68 -14.42
C LEU A 29 7.66 7.39 -13.44
N ALA A 30 6.63 8.24 -13.40
CA ALA A 30 5.47 8.03 -12.54
C ALA A 30 4.72 6.73 -12.90
N LEU A 31 4.54 6.46 -14.21
CA LEU A 31 3.95 5.22 -14.70
C LEU A 31 4.79 3.99 -14.34
N SER A 32 6.12 4.07 -14.49
CA SER A 32 7.03 2.98 -14.12
C SER A 32 6.97 2.66 -12.62
N ILE A 33 7.01 3.69 -11.77
CA ILE A 33 6.89 3.55 -10.32
C ILE A 33 5.54 2.93 -9.94
N ARG A 34 4.44 3.40 -10.54
CA ARG A 34 3.09 2.83 -10.30
C ARG A 34 3.03 1.36 -10.68
N ARG A 35 3.56 0.97 -11.84
CA ARG A 35 3.61 -0.44 -12.25
C ARG A 35 4.40 -1.30 -11.27
N GLN A 36 5.54 -0.81 -10.79
CA GLN A 36 6.33 -1.52 -9.77
C GLN A 36 5.59 -1.59 -8.42
N ALA A 37 4.87 -0.54 -8.05
CA ALA A 37 4.05 -0.51 -6.84
C ALA A 37 2.83 -1.45 -6.93
N GLU A 38 2.21 -1.60 -8.12
CA GLU A 38 1.14 -2.58 -8.38
C GLU A 38 1.61 -4.04 -8.31
N VAL A 39 2.92 -4.30 -8.38
CA VAL A 39 3.50 -5.63 -8.07
C VAL A 39 3.52 -5.90 -6.55
N SER A 40 3.28 -4.89 -5.70
CA SER A 40 2.96 -5.16 -4.30
C SER A 40 1.65 -5.94 -4.26
N PRO A 41 1.59 -7.10 -3.58
CA PRO A 41 0.43 -7.97 -3.66
C PRO A 41 -0.82 -7.17 -3.28
N ARG A 42 -1.87 -7.27 -4.12
CA ARG A 42 -3.21 -6.84 -3.73
C ARG A 42 -3.53 -7.55 -2.44
N ARG A 43 -3.46 -6.83 -1.31
CA ARG A 43 -3.72 -7.41 0.00
C ARG A 43 -5.10 -8.02 -0.03
N SER A 44 -5.16 -9.33 0.16
CA SER A 44 -6.43 -10.04 0.23
C SER A 44 -6.95 -9.95 1.66
N ILE A 45 -8.24 -9.69 1.83
CA ILE A 45 -8.87 -9.80 3.16
C ILE A 45 -8.71 -11.22 3.74
N LEU A 46 -8.48 -12.22 2.87
CA LEU A 46 -8.16 -13.60 3.27
C LEU A 46 -6.81 -13.72 3.98
N GLU A 47 -5.91 -12.74 3.88
CA GLU A 47 -4.68 -12.69 4.68
C GLU A 47 -4.97 -12.55 6.18
N LEU A 48 -6.16 -12.08 6.55
CA LEU A 48 -6.61 -11.96 7.94
C LEU A 48 -7.39 -13.21 8.42
N GLN A 49 -7.56 -14.23 7.57
CA GLN A 49 -8.30 -15.43 7.93
C GLN A 49 -7.60 -16.16 9.08
N GLY A 50 -8.34 -16.43 10.15
CA GLY A 50 -7.85 -17.20 11.30
C GLY A 50 -7.04 -16.39 12.32
N VAL A 51 -6.74 -15.11 12.06
CA VAL A 51 -5.98 -14.25 13.00
C VAL A 51 -6.68 -14.12 14.36
N GLY A 52 -8.02 -14.15 14.39
CA GLY A 52 -8.78 -14.11 15.64
C GLY A 52 -9.03 -15.45 16.32
N GLN A 53 -8.73 -16.58 15.68
CA GLN A 53 -9.26 -17.90 16.10
C GLN A 53 -8.94 -18.24 17.55
N GLU A 54 -7.69 -18.03 17.99
CA GLU A 54 -7.27 -18.34 19.37
C GLU A 54 -7.93 -17.42 20.40
N ILE A 55 -8.19 -16.16 20.04
CA ILE A 55 -8.86 -15.19 20.93
C ILE A 55 -10.32 -15.61 21.15
N TRP A 56 -10.99 -16.13 20.11
CA TRP A 56 -12.38 -16.56 20.19
C TRP A 56 -12.59 -17.90 20.91
N LYS A 57 -11.54 -18.70 21.14
CA LYS A 57 -11.69 -20.02 21.81
C LYS A 57 -12.13 -19.92 23.27
N GLU A 58 -11.74 -18.85 23.95
CA GLU A 58 -12.03 -18.63 25.37
C GLU A 58 -13.32 -17.82 25.58
N ILE A 59 -13.95 -17.38 24.48
CA ILE A 59 -15.16 -16.58 24.49
C ILE A 59 -16.34 -17.49 24.15
N ASP A 60 -17.39 -17.45 24.96
CA ASP A 60 -18.68 -18.00 24.56
C ASP A 60 -19.26 -17.12 23.45
N VAL A 61 -19.03 -17.52 22.21
CA VAL A 61 -19.40 -16.78 21.01
C VAL A 61 -20.91 -16.52 20.97
N THR A 62 -21.71 -17.50 21.42
CA THR A 62 -23.17 -17.39 21.37
C THR A 62 -23.64 -16.32 22.32
N LYS A 63 -23.17 -16.39 23.58
CA LYS A 63 -23.48 -15.40 24.60
C LYS A 63 -23.02 -14.00 24.20
N HIS A 64 -21.80 -13.87 23.68
CA HIS A 64 -21.26 -12.58 23.27
C HIS A 64 -22.08 -11.94 22.14
N VAL A 65 -22.52 -12.71 21.15
CA VAL A 65 -23.38 -12.22 20.06
C VAL A 65 -24.76 -11.81 20.57
N GLU A 66 -25.33 -12.53 21.54
CA GLU A 66 -26.61 -12.19 22.14
C GLU A 66 -26.53 -10.89 22.95
N GLU A 67 -25.46 -10.70 23.73
CA GLU A 67 -25.20 -9.46 24.49
C GLU A 67 -25.03 -8.25 23.56
N GLU A 68 -24.28 -8.40 22.47
CA GLU A 68 -24.11 -7.34 21.46
C GLU A 68 -25.41 -7.02 20.71
N ARG A 69 -26.27 -8.02 20.45
CA ARG A 69 -27.59 -7.76 19.85
C ARG A 69 -28.51 -7.04 20.82
N ALA A 70 -28.55 -7.47 22.07
CA ALA A 70 -29.36 -6.85 23.11
C ALA A 70 -28.89 -5.41 23.42
N SER A 71 -27.60 -5.08 23.22
CA SER A 71 -27.10 -3.72 23.40
C SER A 71 -27.44 -2.78 22.23
N TRP A 72 -27.84 -3.32 21.09
CA TRP A 72 -28.26 -2.56 19.90
C TRP A 72 -29.79 -2.41 19.82
N ASP A 73 -30.54 -3.39 20.34
CA ASP A 73 -31.96 -3.27 20.63
C ASP A 73 -32.15 -2.49 21.95
N GLY A 74 -32.04 -1.15 21.85
CA GLY A 74 -32.15 -0.22 22.98
C GLY A 74 -33.44 -0.34 23.81
#